data_AF-A0A1E5R495-F1
#
_entry.id   AF-A0A1E5R495-F1
#
_cell.length_a   1.000
_cell.length_b   1.000
_cell.length_c   1.000
_cell.angle_alpha   90.00
_cell.angle_beta   90.00
_cell.angle_gamma   90.00
#
_symmetry.space_group_name_H-M   'P 1'
#
loop_
_entity.id
_entity.type
_entity.pdbx_description
1 polymer ?
#
loop_
_entity_poly.entity_id
_entity_poly.type
_entity_poly.pdbx_seq_one_letter_code
_entity_poly.pdbx_strand_id
1 'polypeptide(L)'
;MLRINQVLRQERNIENVLKHIKALQIVQNTAKPQQEVYTDLFENLPENVKSFFAKYPPNLKYKKTFSSSIDPLKNPFLPSINPLTKVWENPDYNKEDYKQIYHVCYRYGLVDFLPKPDSLTTKEQLSHFVEPVTNEVIDLNSMSKLKRNLKVVKEYSKVDTFFEEKIEDLNKNVINELQDIIIIRKEREEKHLAKQKQMEAAIANMDNIIVNWKTDPKKKEAYMNRQKINAAKKLKLFA
;
A
#
# COMPACT_ATOMS: atom_id res chain seq x y z
N MET A 1 -8.49 17.56 13.70
CA MET A 1 -7.10 17.19 14.07
C MET A 1 -6.17 16.83 12.89
N LEU A 2 -6.67 16.57 11.67
CA LEU A 2 -5.82 16.17 10.53
C LEU A 2 -4.93 17.27 9.92
N ARG A 3 -5.29 18.56 10.06
CA ARG A 3 -4.54 19.68 9.47
C ARG A 3 -3.17 19.93 10.11
N ILE A 4 -3.03 19.71 11.43
CA ILE A 4 -1.78 19.96 12.17
C ILE A 4 -0.66 19.02 11.67
N ASN A 5 -1.00 17.77 11.36
CA ASN A 5 -0.04 16.78 10.85
C ASN A 5 0.44 17.09 9.41
N GLN A 6 -0.34 17.81 8.60
CA GLN A 6 0.08 18.22 7.26
C GLN A 6 1.06 19.38 7.30
N VAL A 7 0.82 20.37 8.17
CA VAL A 7 1.72 21.52 8.36
C VAL A 7 3.09 21.06 8.88
N LEU A 8 3.13 20.20 9.90
CA LEU A 8 4.38 19.66 10.45
C LEU A 8 5.17 18.82 9.43
N ARG A 9 4.51 18.18 8.45
CA ARG A 9 5.18 17.46 7.36
C ARG A 9 5.79 18.42 6.34
N GLN A 10 5.08 19.52 6.03
CA GLN A 10 5.56 20.53 5.09
C GLN A 10 6.76 21.30 5.65
N GLU A 11 6.75 21.66 6.93
CA GLU A 11 7.87 22.34 7.60
C GLU A 11 9.14 21.48 7.60
N ARG A 12 9.02 20.18 7.94
CA ARG A 12 10.15 19.24 7.87
C ARG A 12 10.71 19.06 6.46
N ASN A 13 9.84 19.12 5.43
CA ASN A 13 10.27 19.07 4.04
C ASN A 13 11.03 20.34 3.64
N ILE A 14 10.56 21.52 4.05
CA ILE A 14 11.22 22.79 3.79
C ILE A 14 12.59 22.84 4.48
N GLU A 15 12.70 22.41 5.75
CA GLU A 15 13.97 22.32 6.45
C GLU A 15 14.98 21.38 5.77
N ASN A 16 14.51 20.23 5.26
CA ASN A 16 15.38 19.29 4.56
C ASN A 16 15.87 19.86 3.22
N VAL A 17 14.99 20.55 2.48
CA VAL A 17 15.35 21.25 1.24
C VAL A 17 16.37 22.36 1.53
N LEU A 18 16.17 23.16 2.58
CA LEU A 18 17.12 24.19 2.99
C LEU A 18 18.47 23.62 3.42
N LYS A 19 18.50 22.48 4.13
CA LYS A 19 19.75 21.77 4.46
C LYS A 19 20.47 21.28 3.22
N HIS A 20 19.74 20.75 2.23
CA HIS A 20 20.31 20.32 0.96
C HIS A 20 20.87 21.50 0.14
N ILE A 21 20.12 22.60 0.04
CA ILE A 21 20.58 23.83 -0.63
C ILE A 21 21.83 24.38 0.06
N LYS A 22 21.86 24.39 1.39
CA LYS A 22 23.02 24.85 2.17
C LYS A 22 24.23 23.94 1.96
N ALA A 23 24.03 22.61 1.88
CA ALA A 23 25.11 21.68 1.55
C ALA A 23 25.66 21.90 0.14
N LEU A 24 24.80 22.12 -0.86
CA LEU A 24 25.21 22.45 -2.23
C LEU A 24 25.98 23.77 -2.31
N GLN A 25 25.52 24.80 -1.58
CA GLN A 25 26.22 26.09 -1.49
C GLN A 25 27.60 25.98 -0.82
N ILE A 26 27.76 25.12 0.19
CA ILE A 26 29.06 24.85 0.81
C ILE A 26 30.02 24.18 -0.20
N VAL A 27 29.53 23.24 -1.01
CA VAL A 27 30.35 22.60 -2.06
C VAL A 27 30.76 23.59 -3.15
N GLN A 28 29.90 24.56 -3.48
CA GLN A 28 30.17 25.55 -4.52
C GLN A 28 31.08 26.71 -4.07
N ASN A 29 31.08 27.07 -2.79
CA ASN A 29 31.75 28.28 -2.28
C ASN A 29 33.03 28.01 -1.47
N THR A 30 33.53 26.78 -1.44
CA THR A 30 34.73 26.43 -0.66
C THR A 30 36.00 26.43 -1.55
N ALA A 31 37.06 27.07 -1.07
CA ALA A 31 38.40 27.04 -1.68
C ALA A 31 39.18 25.74 -1.37
N LYS A 32 38.54 24.80 -0.66
CA LYS A 32 39.12 23.51 -0.26
C LYS A 32 39.06 22.52 -1.43
N PRO A 33 40.00 21.56 -1.52
CA PRO A 33 39.90 20.48 -2.49
C PRO A 33 38.60 19.69 -2.26
N GLN A 34 37.90 19.35 -3.34
CA GLN A 34 36.57 18.72 -3.29
C GLN A 34 36.51 17.47 -2.39
N GLN A 35 37.60 16.70 -2.35
CA GLN A 35 37.71 15.50 -1.51
C GLN A 35 37.54 15.80 -0.02
N GLU A 36 38.17 16.86 0.50
CA GLU A 36 38.05 17.26 1.92
C GLU A 36 36.63 17.72 2.27
N VAL A 37 35.95 18.37 1.34
CA VAL A 37 34.56 18.78 1.53
C VAL A 37 33.64 17.57 1.62
N TYR A 38 33.87 16.54 0.80
CA TYR A 38 33.09 15.30 0.87
C TYR A 38 33.39 14.49 2.12
N THR A 39 34.63 14.48 2.63
CA THR A 39 34.94 13.83 3.91
C THR A 39 34.25 14.53 5.07
N ASP A 40 34.25 15.87 5.10
CA ASP A 40 33.56 16.65 6.13
C ASP A 40 32.05 16.39 6.10
N LEU A 41 31.44 16.30 4.91
CA LEU A 41 30.01 15.97 4.76
C LEU A 41 29.70 14.55 5.21
N PHE A 42 30.56 13.58 4.90
CA PHE A 42 30.40 12.21 5.36
C PHE A 42 30.52 12.10 6.88
N GLU A 43 31.45 12.82 7.49
CA GLU A 43 31.62 12.83 8.95
C GLU A 43 30.42 13.41 9.70
N ASN A 44 29.69 14.32 9.07
CA ASN A 44 28.45 14.88 9.62
C ASN A 44 27.25 13.92 9.56
N LEU A 45 27.39 12.74 8.94
CA LEU A 45 26.32 11.74 8.94
C LEU A 45 26.13 11.11 10.33
N PRO A 46 24.88 10.70 10.66
CA PRO A 46 24.61 9.94 11.86
C PRO A 46 25.47 8.67 11.98
N GLU A 47 25.89 8.36 13.20
CA GLU A 47 26.83 7.26 13.51
C GLU A 47 26.31 5.89 13.08
N ASN A 48 25.00 5.66 13.13
CA ASN A 48 24.38 4.42 12.66
C ASN A 48 24.59 4.20 11.14
N VAL A 49 24.56 5.25 10.33
CA VAL A 49 24.80 5.16 8.89
C VAL A 49 26.29 5.09 8.57
N LYS A 50 27.12 5.83 9.32
CA LYS A 50 28.59 5.74 9.18
C LYS A 50 29.09 4.33 9.49
N SER A 51 28.68 3.76 10.61
CA SER A 51 29.01 2.38 10.98
C SER A 51 28.46 1.35 10.02
N PHE A 52 27.27 1.58 9.46
CA PHE A 52 26.72 0.73 8.40
C PHE A 52 27.62 0.72 7.17
N PHE A 53 27.96 1.88 6.59
CA PHE A 53 28.81 1.96 5.39
C PHE A 53 30.26 1.53 5.64
N ALA A 54 30.76 1.65 6.88
CA ALA A 54 32.06 1.11 7.26
C ALA A 54 32.09 -0.43 7.19
N LYS A 55 31.00 -1.09 7.57
CA LYS A 55 30.87 -2.56 7.51
C LYS A 55 30.44 -3.05 6.13
N TYR A 56 29.54 -2.33 5.47
CA TYR A 56 28.95 -2.69 4.18
C TYR A 56 29.17 -1.57 3.17
N PRO A 57 30.39 -1.47 2.59
CA PRO A 57 30.73 -0.40 1.68
C PRO A 57 29.94 -0.49 0.36
N PRO A 58 29.49 0.65 -0.20
CA PRO A 58 28.63 0.67 -1.39
C PRO A 58 29.35 0.27 -2.69
N ASN A 59 30.68 0.15 -2.67
CA ASN A 59 31.47 -0.30 -3.82
C ASN A 59 31.21 -1.78 -4.15
N LEU A 60 30.70 -2.55 -3.18
CA LEU A 60 30.37 -3.96 -3.34
C LEU A 60 28.92 -4.11 -3.80
N LYS A 61 28.70 -4.92 -4.85
CA LYS A 61 27.35 -5.25 -5.33
C LYS A 61 26.80 -6.43 -4.54
N TYR A 62 26.09 -6.13 -3.46
CA TYR A 62 25.43 -7.12 -2.63
C TYR A 62 24.31 -7.85 -3.40
N LYS A 63 24.10 -9.11 -3.04
CA LYS A 63 23.03 -9.92 -3.62
C LYS A 63 21.66 -9.34 -3.28
N LYS A 64 20.73 -9.45 -4.21
CA LYS A 64 19.33 -9.02 -3.97
C LYS A 64 18.47 -10.13 -3.38
N THR A 65 18.92 -11.37 -3.50
CA THR A 65 18.29 -12.57 -2.98
C THR A 65 19.04 -13.10 -1.77
N PHE A 66 18.44 -14.08 -1.09
CA PHE A 66 19.12 -14.78 0.01
C PHE A 66 20.41 -15.45 -0.46
N SER A 67 21.39 -15.50 0.42
CA SER A 67 22.70 -16.08 0.13
C SER A 67 23.19 -16.96 1.27
N SER A 68 24.31 -17.63 1.03
CA SER A 68 25.02 -18.37 2.08
C SER A 68 25.53 -17.40 3.16
N SER A 69 25.58 -17.83 4.42
CA SER A 69 26.08 -16.99 5.53
C SER A 69 27.58 -16.70 5.43
N ILE A 70 28.31 -17.55 4.72
CA ILE A 70 29.76 -17.42 4.46
C ILE A 70 30.03 -16.48 3.27
N ASP A 71 29.01 -16.15 2.47
CA ASP A 71 29.18 -15.34 1.27
C ASP A 71 29.55 -13.89 1.64
N PRO A 72 30.70 -13.36 1.16
CA PRO A 72 31.10 -11.98 1.43
C PRO A 72 30.18 -10.94 0.78
N LEU A 73 29.43 -11.31 -0.25
CA LEU A 73 28.48 -10.44 -0.95
C LEU A 73 27.03 -10.62 -0.45
N LYS A 74 26.87 -11.23 0.73
CA LYS A 74 25.55 -11.39 1.36
C LYS A 74 24.92 -10.05 1.69
N ASN A 75 23.61 -9.96 1.52
CA ASN A 75 22.87 -8.76 1.86
C ASN A 75 22.65 -8.66 3.38
N PRO A 76 23.07 -7.59 4.04
CA PRO A 76 22.88 -7.43 5.49
C PRO A 76 21.42 -7.39 5.94
N PHE A 77 20.50 -7.07 5.03
CA PHE A 77 19.07 -6.92 5.32
C PHE A 77 18.25 -8.18 5.05
N LEU A 78 18.87 -9.21 4.47
CA LEU A 78 18.21 -10.49 4.17
C LEU A 78 18.75 -11.59 5.07
N PRO A 79 17.90 -12.56 5.46
CA PRO A 79 18.38 -13.75 6.13
C PRO A 79 19.32 -14.55 5.21
N SER A 80 20.29 -15.23 5.81
CA SER A 80 21.23 -16.08 5.11
C SER A 80 21.10 -17.54 5.54
N ILE A 81 21.50 -18.48 4.69
CA ILE A 81 21.50 -19.90 5.01
C ILE A 81 22.92 -20.32 5.36
N ASN A 82 23.11 -20.97 6.50
CA ASN A 82 24.38 -21.59 6.81
C ASN A 82 24.59 -22.85 5.96
N PRO A 83 25.64 -22.94 5.14
CA PRO A 83 25.80 -24.07 4.22
C PRO A 83 26.11 -25.39 4.94
N LEU A 84 26.67 -25.33 6.14
CA LEU A 84 27.04 -26.53 6.92
C LEU A 84 25.85 -27.09 7.69
N THR A 85 25.14 -26.21 8.43
CA THR A 85 24.03 -26.64 9.28
C THR A 85 22.68 -26.63 8.57
N LYS A 86 22.62 -26.00 7.38
CA LYS A 86 21.40 -25.73 6.60
C LYS A 86 20.33 -24.97 7.40
N VAL A 87 20.74 -24.28 8.47
CA VAL A 87 19.86 -23.46 9.28
C VAL A 87 19.82 -22.04 8.73
N TRP A 88 18.63 -21.46 8.70
CA TRP A 88 18.43 -20.05 8.39
C TRP A 88 18.90 -19.19 9.56
N GLU A 89 19.82 -18.28 9.25
CA GLU A 89 20.32 -17.26 10.16
C GLU A 89 19.52 -15.97 9.96
N ASN A 90 19.36 -15.24 11.06
CA ASN A 90 18.74 -13.91 11.01
C ASN A 90 19.63 -12.94 10.21
N PRO A 91 19.04 -11.92 9.56
CA PRO A 91 19.81 -10.86 8.92
C PRO A 91 20.72 -10.16 9.93
N ASP A 92 21.84 -9.62 9.45
CA ASP A 92 22.79 -8.88 10.30
C ASP A 92 22.15 -7.62 10.90
N TYR A 93 21.16 -7.04 10.22
CA TYR A 93 20.33 -5.93 10.72
C TYR A 93 18.87 -6.32 10.79
N ASN A 94 18.23 -5.99 11.91
CA ASN A 94 16.80 -6.18 12.08
C ASN A 94 16.00 -5.22 11.19
N LYS A 95 14.70 -5.51 11.03
CA LYS A 95 13.77 -4.67 10.26
C LYS A 95 13.72 -3.22 10.77
N GLU A 96 13.79 -3.03 12.09
CA GLU A 96 13.76 -1.71 12.71
C GLU A 96 15.04 -0.92 12.41
N ASP A 97 16.21 -1.56 12.51
CA ASP A 97 17.50 -0.95 12.23
C ASP A 97 17.62 -0.58 10.75
N TYR A 98 17.20 -1.49 9.85
CA TYR A 98 17.12 -1.21 8.42
C TYR A 98 16.23 0.01 8.15
N LYS A 99 15.05 0.10 8.78
CA LYS A 99 14.14 1.23 8.63
C LYS A 99 14.78 2.54 9.10
N GLN A 100 15.50 2.53 10.22
CA GLN A 100 16.22 3.71 10.71
C GLN A 100 17.30 4.15 9.73
N ILE A 101 18.15 3.21 9.28
CA ILE A 101 19.21 3.47 8.29
C ILE A 101 18.60 4.01 6.99
N TYR A 102 17.56 3.37 6.48
CA TYR A 102 16.86 3.78 5.27
C TYR A 102 16.32 5.20 5.38
N HIS A 103 15.62 5.55 6.48
CA HIS A 103 15.07 6.90 6.64
C HIS A 103 16.15 7.97 6.71
N VAL A 104 17.28 7.68 7.36
CA VAL A 104 18.43 8.58 7.38
C VAL A 104 18.99 8.72 5.96
N CYS A 105 19.28 7.62 5.26
CA CYS A 105 19.77 7.66 3.89
C CYS A 105 18.80 8.37 2.93
N TYR A 106 17.49 8.19 3.09
CA TYR A 106 16.46 8.90 2.33
C TYR A 106 16.54 10.42 2.55
N ARG A 107 16.73 10.85 3.80
CA ARG A 107 16.87 12.27 4.14
C ARG A 107 18.11 12.91 3.51
N TYR A 108 19.21 12.15 3.42
CA TYR A 108 20.49 12.62 2.89
C TYR A 108 20.70 12.30 1.39
N GLY A 109 19.73 11.66 0.72
CA GLY A 109 19.86 11.29 -0.70
C GLY A 109 20.83 10.14 -0.99
N LEU A 110 21.09 9.26 0.00
CA LEU A 110 22.04 8.16 -0.08
C LEU A 110 21.39 6.79 -0.31
N VAL A 111 20.11 6.76 -0.70
CA VAL A 111 19.32 5.51 -0.82
C VAL A 111 19.89 4.57 -1.86
N ASP A 112 20.46 5.10 -2.94
CA ASP A 112 21.01 4.28 -4.02
C ASP A 112 22.30 3.53 -3.64
N PHE A 113 22.94 3.95 -2.55
CA PHE A 113 24.13 3.29 -2.00
C PHE A 113 23.78 2.13 -1.06
N LEU A 114 22.50 1.97 -0.69
CA LEU A 114 22.07 0.86 0.16
C LEU A 114 21.89 -0.44 -0.66
N PRO A 115 22.23 -1.60 -0.07
CA PRO A 115 21.82 -2.90 -0.61
C PRO A 115 20.30 -2.96 -0.79
N LYS A 116 19.83 -3.18 -2.03
CA LYS A 116 18.40 -3.30 -2.35
C LYS A 116 18.00 -4.78 -2.30
N PRO A 117 17.20 -5.22 -1.30
CA PRO A 117 16.60 -6.55 -1.37
C PRO A 117 15.57 -6.58 -2.51
N ASP A 118 15.50 -7.67 -3.27
CA ASP A 118 14.38 -7.88 -4.19
C ASP A 118 13.10 -8.16 -3.36
N SER A 119 11.95 -7.65 -3.81
CA SER A 119 10.67 -8.00 -3.22
C SER A 119 10.48 -9.51 -3.37
N LEU A 120 10.28 -10.22 -2.26
CA LEU A 120 10.20 -11.68 -2.25
C LEU A 120 8.82 -12.17 -2.71
N THR A 121 8.34 -11.68 -3.86
CA THR A 121 6.95 -11.82 -4.31
C THR A 121 6.70 -13.06 -5.17
N THR A 122 7.66 -13.98 -5.31
CA THR A 122 7.39 -15.29 -5.93
C THR A 122 7.61 -16.41 -4.92
N LYS A 123 6.50 -16.93 -4.38
CA LYS A 123 6.44 -18.16 -3.56
C LYS A 123 7.21 -19.33 -4.18
N GLU A 124 7.37 -19.33 -5.51
CA GLU A 124 8.11 -20.30 -6.31
C GLU A 124 9.62 -20.34 -5.99
N GLN A 125 10.26 -19.21 -5.71
CA GLN A 125 11.71 -19.18 -5.43
C GLN A 125 12.07 -19.74 -4.05
N LEU A 126 11.13 -19.67 -3.10
CA LEU A 126 11.26 -20.31 -1.79
C LEU A 126 11.03 -21.84 -1.85
N SER A 127 10.25 -22.32 -2.82
CA SER A 127 9.99 -23.75 -3.01
C SER A 127 11.04 -24.45 -3.89
N HIS A 128 11.79 -23.71 -4.72
CA HIS A 128 12.77 -24.30 -5.63
C HIS A 128 14.16 -24.55 -5.03
N PHE A 129 14.42 -24.14 -3.78
CA PHE A 129 15.63 -24.55 -3.07
C PHE A 129 15.40 -25.88 -2.34
N VAL A 130 15.29 -26.94 -3.14
CA VAL A 130 15.44 -28.32 -2.66
C VAL A 130 16.91 -28.48 -2.25
N GLU A 131 17.17 -28.81 -0.98
CA GLU A 131 18.51 -29.19 -0.56
C GLU A 131 19.06 -30.27 -1.50
N PRO A 132 20.35 -30.26 -1.89
CA PRO A 132 20.92 -31.46 -2.47
C PRO A 132 20.70 -32.58 -1.46
N VAL A 133 20.00 -33.63 -1.89
CA VAL A 133 19.82 -34.86 -1.14
C VAL A 133 21.19 -35.50 -1.04
N THR A 134 21.98 -35.08 -0.06
CA THR A 134 23.12 -35.85 0.40
C THR A 134 22.55 -36.91 1.33
N ASN A 135 22.70 -38.16 0.91
CA ASN A 135 22.22 -39.37 1.57
C ASN A 135 22.76 -39.49 3.00
N GLU A 136 22.19 -38.77 3.95
CA GLU A 136 22.41 -39.01 5.37
C GLU A 136 21.06 -39.06 6.07
N VAL A 137 20.78 -40.26 6.57
CA VAL A 137 19.66 -40.71 7.40
C VAL A 137 18.96 -39.55 8.11
N ILE A 138 17.78 -39.18 7.61
CA ILE A 138 16.91 -38.20 8.26
C ILE A 138 16.34 -38.86 9.51
N ASP A 139 16.86 -38.46 10.67
CA ASP A 139 16.23 -38.68 11.96
C ASP A 139 14.80 -38.09 11.93
N LEU A 140 13.79 -38.96 11.91
CA LEU A 140 12.36 -38.60 11.86
C LEU A 140 11.88 -37.76 13.07
N ASN A 141 12.72 -37.61 14.11
CA ASN A 141 12.47 -36.75 15.26
C ASN A 141 12.84 -35.26 15.06
N SER A 142 13.50 -34.90 13.95
CA SER A 142 13.94 -33.52 13.66
C SER A 142 12.82 -32.61 13.11
N MET A 143 11.68 -33.17 12.71
CA MET A 143 10.53 -32.43 12.15
C MET A 143 9.94 -31.37 13.09
N SER A 144 10.11 -31.53 14.41
CA SER A 144 9.67 -30.55 15.41
C SER A 144 10.55 -29.29 15.45
N LYS A 145 11.83 -29.39 15.07
CA LYS A 145 12.76 -28.25 14.98
C LYS A 145 12.62 -27.49 13.66
N LEU A 146 12.30 -28.17 12.56
CA LEU A 146 12.06 -27.55 11.24
C LEU A 146 10.90 -26.54 11.25
N LYS A 147 9.84 -26.78 12.04
CA LYS A 147 8.72 -25.84 12.18
C LYS A 147 9.10 -24.48 12.79
N ARG A 148 10.15 -24.43 13.63
CA ARG A 148 10.62 -23.17 14.24
C ARG A 148 11.39 -22.32 13.21
N ASN A 149 12.18 -22.96 12.36
CA ASN A 149 12.99 -22.27 11.35
C ASN A 149 12.17 -21.83 10.13
N LEU A 150 11.15 -22.59 9.75
CA LEU A 150 10.15 -22.17 8.74
C LEU A 150 9.35 -20.93 9.19
N LYS A 151 9.22 -20.69 10.49
CA LYS A 151 8.56 -19.48 11.02
C LYS A 151 9.39 -18.23 10.74
N VAL A 152 10.71 -18.32 10.95
CA VAL A 152 11.68 -17.27 10.62
C VAL A 152 11.64 -16.96 9.12
N VAL A 153 11.70 -17.98 8.26
CA VAL A 153 11.57 -17.82 6.80
C VAL A 153 10.22 -17.26 6.40
N LYS A 154 9.10 -17.66 7.01
CA LYS A 154 7.76 -17.09 6.75
C LYS A 154 7.61 -15.64 7.22
N GLU A 155 8.34 -15.23 8.25
CA GLU A 155 8.36 -13.84 8.74
C GLU A 155 9.25 -12.93 7.87
N TYR A 156 10.25 -13.48 7.18
CA TYR A 156 11.09 -12.77 6.20
C TYR A 156 10.62 -12.94 4.75
N SER A 157 9.84 -13.97 4.39
CA SER A 157 9.17 -14.09 3.09
C SER A 157 7.94 -13.21 2.98
N LYS A 158 7.45 -12.68 4.12
CA LYS A 158 6.55 -11.53 4.20
C LYS A 158 7.32 -10.21 4.09
N VAL A 159 8.56 -10.22 3.61
CA VAL A 159 9.19 -9.00 3.08
C VAL A 159 8.59 -8.77 1.69
N ASP A 160 7.28 -8.51 1.70
CA ASP A 160 6.74 -7.47 0.85
C ASP A 160 7.55 -6.22 1.22
N THR A 161 8.08 -5.53 0.21
CA THR A 161 8.93 -4.38 0.50
C THR A 161 8.11 -3.46 1.40
N PHE A 162 8.67 -3.08 2.55
CA PHE A 162 7.93 -2.34 3.58
C PHE A 162 7.36 -0.99 3.08
N PHE A 163 7.75 -0.57 1.88
CA PHE A 163 7.22 0.54 1.12
C PHE A 163 6.07 0.15 0.17
N GLU A 164 6.07 -1.02 -0.45
CA GLU A 164 4.92 -1.51 -1.23
C GLU A 164 3.82 -2.05 -0.30
N GLU A 165 4.11 -2.78 0.77
CA GLU A 165 3.07 -3.35 1.66
C GLU A 165 2.24 -2.26 2.35
N LYS A 166 2.87 -1.17 2.81
CA LYS A 166 2.13 -0.04 3.38
C LYS A 166 1.34 0.75 2.35
N ILE A 167 1.85 0.88 1.12
CA ILE A 167 1.13 1.57 0.04
C ILE A 167 0.01 0.68 -0.48
N GLU A 168 0.23 -0.63 -0.61
CA GLU A 168 -0.75 -1.61 -1.04
C GLU A 168 -1.81 -1.88 0.01
N ASP A 169 -1.49 -1.92 1.30
CA ASP A 169 -2.49 -2.07 2.36
C ASP A 169 -3.26 -0.78 2.58
N LEU A 170 -2.61 0.40 2.47
CA LEU A 170 -3.33 1.67 2.38
C LEU A 170 -4.20 1.71 1.13
N ASN A 171 -3.72 1.23 -0.03
CA ASN A 171 -4.49 1.21 -1.27
C ASN A 171 -5.60 0.16 -1.25
N LYS A 172 -5.39 -1.02 -0.68
CA LYS A 172 -6.41 -2.08 -0.52
C LYS A 172 -7.48 -1.62 0.47
N ASN A 173 -7.10 -1.01 1.58
CA ASN A 173 -8.06 -0.41 2.51
C ASN A 173 -8.82 0.76 1.86
N VAL A 174 -8.15 1.64 1.11
CA VAL A 174 -8.80 2.72 0.35
C VAL A 174 -9.70 2.16 -0.76
N ILE A 175 -9.30 1.10 -1.46
CA ILE A 175 -10.10 0.44 -2.49
C ILE A 175 -11.33 -0.21 -1.86
N ASN A 176 -11.19 -0.87 -0.72
CA ASN A 176 -12.31 -1.46 0.02
C ASN A 176 -13.26 -0.37 0.54
N GLU A 177 -12.74 0.73 1.11
CA GLU A 177 -13.54 1.89 1.53
C GLU A 177 -14.27 2.54 0.35
N LEU A 178 -13.63 2.65 -0.82
CA LEU A 178 -14.25 3.17 -2.04
C LEU A 178 -15.32 2.22 -2.59
N GLN A 179 -15.09 0.90 -2.54
CA GLN A 179 -16.09 -0.11 -2.91
C GLN A 179 -17.32 -0.01 -2.00
N ASP A 180 -17.11 0.10 -0.69
CA ASP A 180 -18.20 0.28 0.27
C ASP A 180 -18.98 1.58 0.02
N ILE A 181 -18.29 2.69 -0.29
CA ILE A 181 -18.94 3.95 -0.66
C ILE A 181 -19.76 3.81 -1.96
N ILE A 182 -19.26 3.08 -2.95
CA ILE A 182 -19.97 2.82 -4.22
C ILE A 182 -21.21 1.96 -3.98
N ILE A 183 -21.10 0.91 -3.16
CA ILE A 183 -22.22 0.04 -2.78
C ILE A 183 -23.29 0.86 -2.05
N ILE A 184 -22.90 1.65 -1.04
CA ILE A 184 -23.83 2.51 -0.29
C ILE A 184 -24.53 3.54 -1.20
N ARG A 185 -23.83 4.09 -2.19
CA ARG A 185 -24.45 5.01 -3.17
C ARG A 185 -25.47 4.30 -4.05
N LYS A 186 -25.14 3.13 -4.59
CA LYS A 186 -26.06 2.32 -5.40
C LYS A 186 -27.32 1.94 -4.60
N GLU A 187 -27.17 1.50 -3.35
CA GLU A 187 -28.32 1.18 -2.50
C GLU A 187 -29.22 2.40 -2.24
N ARG A 188 -28.65 3.60 -2.09
CA ARG A 188 -29.43 4.84 -1.94
C ARG A 188 -30.18 5.19 -3.22
N GLU A 189 -29.54 5.06 -4.37
CA GLU A 189 -30.15 5.29 -5.67
C GLU A 189 -31.29 4.29 -5.95
N GLU A 190 -31.08 3.00 -5.64
CA GLU A 190 -32.11 1.97 -5.75
C GLU A 190 -33.31 2.24 -4.83
N LYS A 191 -33.06 2.66 -3.59
CA LYS A 191 -34.14 3.09 -2.67
C LYS A 191 -34.90 4.30 -3.22
N HIS A 192 -34.21 5.26 -3.80
CA HIS A 192 -34.84 6.43 -4.41
C HIS A 192 -35.69 6.04 -5.62
N LEU A 193 -35.17 5.17 -6.49
CA LEU A 193 -35.88 4.65 -7.65
C LEU A 193 -37.10 3.83 -7.24
N ALA A 194 -36.98 3.00 -6.21
CA ALA A 194 -38.10 2.24 -5.66
C ALA A 194 -39.19 3.18 -5.14
N LYS A 195 -38.82 4.27 -4.45
CA LYS A 195 -39.76 5.30 -3.99
C LYS A 195 -40.43 6.04 -5.15
N GLN A 196 -39.69 6.34 -6.21
CA GLN A 196 -40.26 6.93 -7.44
C GLN A 196 -41.28 5.98 -8.09
N LYS A 197 -40.95 4.70 -8.25
CA LYS A 197 -41.88 3.69 -8.79
C LYS A 197 -43.13 3.53 -7.92
N GLN A 198 -42.99 3.57 -6.60
CA GLN A 198 -44.14 3.58 -5.69
C GLN A 198 -45.01 4.83 -5.87
N MET A 199 -44.38 5.99 -6.05
CA MET A 199 -45.10 7.25 -6.30
C MET A 199 -45.81 7.23 -7.67
N GLU A 200 -45.17 6.73 -8.72
CA GLU A 200 -45.77 6.55 -10.04
C GLU A 200 -46.95 5.58 -10.00
N ALA A 201 -46.82 4.46 -9.29
CA ALA A 201 -47.91 3.51 -9.08
C ALA A 201 -49.07 4.13 -8.30
N ALA A 202 -48.78 4.98 -7.29
CA ALA A 202 -49.80 5.72 -6.55
C ALA A 202 -50.51 6.76 -7.43
N ILE A 203 -49.77 7.48 -8.28
CA ILE A 203 -50.31 8.45 -9.24
C ILE A 203 -51.20 7.74 -10.27
N ALA A 204 -50.76 6.59 -10.80
CA ALA A 204 -51.56 5.78 -11.73
C ALA A 204 -52.87 5.30 -11.08
N ASN A 205 -52.84 4.99 -9.78
CA ASN A 205 -54.03 4.59 -9.03
C ASN A 205 -54.87 5.78 -8.52
N MET A 206 -54.38 7.01 -8.64
CA MET A 206 -55.02 8.19 -8.06
C MET A 206 -56.39 8.46 -8.68
N ASP A 207 -56.57 8.20 -9.98
CA ASP A 207 -57.85 8.34 -10.66
C ASP A 207 -58.92 7.38 -10.09
N ASN A 208 -58.53 6.14 -9.81
CA ASN A 208 -59.43 5.16 -9.19
C ASN A 208 -59.82 5.59 -7.76
N ILE A 209 -58.86 6.13 -7.00
CA ILE A 209 -59.10 6.66 -5.66
C ILE A 209 -60.07 7.85 -5.72
N ILE A 210 -59.88 8.78 -6.65
CA ILE A 210 -60.75 9.96 -6.83
C ILE A 210 -62.17 9.54 -7.23
N VAL A 211 -62.30 8.58 -8.14
CA VAL A 211 -63.61 8.05 -8.56
C VAL A 211 -64.33 7.34 -7.42
N ASN A 212 -63.61 6.59 -6.60
CA ASN A 212 -64.17 5.90 -5.43
C ASN A 212 -64.57 6.86 -4.31
N TRP A 213 -63.78 7.92 -4.08
CA TRP A 213 -64.06 8.95 -3.08
C TRP A 213 -65.30 9.78 -3.41
N LYS A 214 -65.58 10.02 -4.70
CA LYS A 214 -66.80 10.70 -5.12
C LYS A 214 -68.01 9.81 -4.85
N THR A 215 -68.83 10.13 -3.87
CA THR A 215 -70.04 9.35 -3.56
C THR A 215 -71.15 9.52 -4.60
N ASP A 216 -71.28 10.72 -5.18
CA ASP A 216 -72.35 11.03 -6.16
C ASP A 216 -72.08 10.45 -7.57
N PRO A 217 -73.00 9.66 -8.15
CA PRO A 217 -72.80 9.01 -9.44
C PRO A 217 -72.62 10.01 -10.60
N LYS A 218 -73.39 11.12 -10.59
CA LYS A 218 -73.25 12.19 -11.60
C LYS A 218 -71.87 12.84 -11.58
N LYS A 219 -71.25 12.98 -10.40
CA LYS A 219 -69.90 13.56 -10.26
C LYS A 219 -68.81 12.58 -10.70
N LYS A 220 -69.03 11.26 -10.57
CA LYS A 220 -68.15 10.22 -11.13
C LYS A 220 -68.14 10.28 -12.65
N GLU A 221 -69.32 10.29 -13.27
CA GLU A 221 -69.47 10.31 -14.72
C GLU A 221 -68.89 11.57 -15.36
N ALA A 222 -69.16 12.74 -14.76
CA ALA A 222 -68.58 14.01 -15.21
C ALA A 222 -67.04 14.03 -15.14
N TYR A 223 -66.44 13.33 -14.16
CA TYR A 223 -64.99 13.20 -14.04
C TYR A 223 -64.40 12.35 -15.16
N MET A 224 -64.98 11.18 -15.42
CA MET A 224 -64.53 10.29 -16.49
C MET A 224 -64.65 10.95 -17.87
N ASN A 225 -65.71 11.73 -18.11
CA ASN A 225 -65.88 12.46 -19.36
C ASN A 225 -64.80 13.56 -19.53
N ARG A 226 -64.44 14.27 -18.46
CA ARG A 226 -63.32 15.23 -18.50
C ARG A 226 -61.98 14.56 -18.77
N GLN A 227 -61.73 13.39 -18.17
CA GLN A 227 -60.49 12.64 -18.42
C GLN A 227 -60.39 12.19 -19.89
N LYS A 228 -61.48 11.68 -20.49
CA LYS A 228 -61.51 11.31 -21.91
C LYS A 228 -61.18 12.50 -22.83
N ILE A 229 -61.73 13.68 -22.55
CA ILE A 229 -61.47 14.90 -23.33
C ILE A 229 -60.00 15.32 -23.19
N ASN A 230 -59.44 15.27 -21.98
CA ASN A 230 -58.05 15.64 -21.74
C ASN A 230 -57.07 14.67 -22.41
N ALA A 231 -57.36 13.36 -22.37
CA ALA A 231 -56.57 12.36 -23.08
C ALA A 231 -56.59 12.57 -24.61
N ALA A 232 -57.77 12.84 -25.17
CA ALA A 232 -57.92 13.13 -26.60
C ALA A 232 -57.20 14.42 -27.03
N LYS A 233 -57.22 15.47 -26.20
CA LYS A 233 -56.47 16.71 -26.44
C LYS A 233 -54.95 16.48 -26.38
N LYS A 234 -54.49 15.66 -25.43
CA LYS A 234 -53.07 15.34 -25.29
C LYS A 234 -52.56 14.56 -26.51
N LEU A 235 -53.32 13.58 -27.00
CA LEU A 235 -52.98 12.84 -28.23
C LEU A 235 -52.92 13.73 -29.47
N LYS A 236 -53.81 14.71 -29.60
CA LYS A 236 -53.78 15.70 -30.69
C LYS A 236 -52.61 16.69 -30.63
N LEU A 237 -51.94 16.81 -29.49
CA LEU A 237 -50.78 17.67 -29.29
C LEU A 237 -49.45 16.97 -29.66
N PHE A 238 -49.48 15.64 -29.79
CA PHE A 238 -48.32 14.82 -30.15
C PHE A 238 -48.44 14.16 -31.54
N ALA A 239 -49.50 14.48 -32.29
CA ALA A 239 -49.72 14.10 -33.68
C ALA A 239 -49.47 15.32 -34.58
#